data_AF-F9UAM1-F1
#
_entry.id   AF-F9UAM1-F1
#
_cell.length_a   1.000
_cell.length_b   1.000
_cell.length_c   1.000
_cell.angle_alpha   90.00
_cell.angle_beta   90.00
_cell.angle_gamma   90.00
#
_symmetry.space_group_name_H-M   'P 1'
#
loop_
_entity.id
_entity.type
_entity.pdbx_description
1 polymer ?
#
loop_
_entity_poly.entity_id
_entity_poly.type
_entity_poly.pdbx_seq_one_letter_code
_entity_poly.pdbx_strand_id
1 'polypeptide(L)'
;MTTDLNRLPPEVRAHIAFQAPPSGTRVHALLNRLEGVRAAGDGKWSARCPAHEDRSPSLSVRDTGERVLLHCFTGCESEDVLAALGLTWSDLYEDRLDAARFAQRPNKALRRRMADLDPLEVERAVLRIAATEIRSGRVLGVEDQARVEVARERLKAWEGAR
;
A
#
# COMPACT_ATOMS: atom_id res chain seq x y z
N MET A 1 -29.90 5.36 -6.90
CA MET A 1 -30.52 4.62 -5.77
C MET A 1 -29.43 4.33 -4.76
N THR A 2 -29.33 5.15 -3.72
CA THR A 2 -28.35 4.97 -2.63
C THR A 2 -28.90 3.92 -1.68
N THR A 3 -28.22 2.77 -1.55
CA THR A 3 -28.62 1.73 -0.60
C THR A 3 -28.57 2.28 0.82
N ASP A 4 -29.72 2.30 1.50
CA ASP A 4 -29.84 2.76 2.88
C ASP A 4 -29.13 1.77 3.83
N LEU A 5 -28.02 2.21 4.40
CA LEU A 5 -27.13 1.43 5.26
C LEU A 5 -27.81 0.96 6.57
N ASN A 6 -28.94 1.57 6.96
CA ASN A 6 -29.67 1.17 8.16
C ASN A 6 -30.47 -0.13 7.99
N ARG A 7 -30.57 -0.65 6.76
CA ARG A 7 -31.33 -1.88 6.46
C ARG A 7 -30.49 -3.16 6.51
N LEU A 8 -29.18 -3.05 6.77
CA LEU A 8 -28.28 -4.19 6.85
C LEU A 8 -28.30 -4.83 8.25
N PRO A 9 -28.09 -6.16 8.36
CA PRO A 9 -27.97 -6.85 9.65
C PRO A 9 -26.88 -6.23 10.54
N PRO A 10 -27.04 -6.22 11.87
CA PRO A 10 -26.09 -5.58 12.79
C PRO A 10 -24.65 -6.11 12.63
N GLU A 11 -24.48 -7.39 12.29
CA GLU A 11 -23.20 -8.02 11.97
C GLU A 11 -22.54 -7.47 10.70
N VAL A 12 -23.31 -7.02 9.71
CA VAL A 12 -22.81 -6.39 8.47
C VAL A 12 -22.51 -4.91 8.69
N ARG A 13 -23.27 -4.23 9.56
CA ARG A 13 -23.02 -2.83 9.93
C ARG A 13 -21.69 -2.65 10.67
N ALA A 14 -21.32 -3.61 11.52
CA ALA A 14 -20.03 -3.63 12.21
C ALA A 14 -18.84 -3.78 11.23
N HIS A 15 -19.04 -4.44 10.08
CA HIS A 15 -18.00 -4.65 9.08
C HIS A 15 -17.73 -3.42 8.19
N ILE A 16 -18.69 -2.48 8.10
CA ILE A 16 -18.62 -1.30 7.21
C ILE A 16 -18.26 -0.01 7.99
N ALA A 17 -18.31 -0.05 9.32
CA ALA A 17 -17.92 1.07 10.19
C ALA A 17 -16.54 0.86 10.84
N PHE A 18 -15.49 0.66 10.03
CA PHE A 18 -14.12 0.75 10.54
C PHE A 18 -13.70 2.22 10.57
N GLN A 19 -14.12 2.93 11.62
CA GLN A 19 -13.50 4.21 11.94
C GLN A 19 -12.04 3.92 12.32
N ALA A 20 -11.12 4.32 11.45
CA ALA A 20 -9.69 4.29 11.72
C ALA A 20 -9.42 5.02 13.05
N PRO A 21 -8.66 4.41 13.98
CA PRO A 21 -8.35 5.06 15.25
C PRO A 21 -7.57 6.36 15.01
N PRO A 22 -7.74 7.39 15.86
CA PRO A 22 -7.07 8.67 15.68
C PRO A 22 -5.56 8.52 15.69
N SER A 23 -4.92 9.36 14.87
CA SER A 23 -3.50 9.45 14.51
C SER A 23 -2.54 9.79 15.68
N GLY A 24 -2.70 9.13 16.83
CA GLY A 24 -1.55 8.77 17.66
C GLY A 24 -0.81 7.66 16.93
N THR A 25 0.47 7.88 16.61
CA THR A 25 1.33 7.03 15.77
C THR A 25 1.01 5.54 15.93
N ARG A 26 0.50 4.86 14.89
CA ARG A 26 0.10 3.43 14.91
C ARG A 26 1.13 2.53 15.60
N VAL A 27 2.42 2.85 15.44
CA VAL A 27 3.52 2.18 16.15
C VAL A 27 3.36 2.23 17.67
N HIS A 28 2.95 3.34 18.28
CA HIS A 28 2.71 3.43 19.72
C HIS A 28 1.57 2.51 20.16
N ALA A 29 0.50 2.39 19.37
CA ALA A 29 -0.58 1.44 19.66
C ALA A 29 -0.07 -0.01 19.64
N LEU A 30 0.84 -0.34 18.72
CA LEU A 30 1.49 -1.65 18.67
C LEU A 30 2.45 -1.86 19.85
N LEU A 31 3.29 -0.87 20.18
CA LEU A 31 4.25 -0.94 21.28
C LEU A 31 3.57 -1.11 22.64
N ASN A 32 2.39 -0.51 22.84
CA ASN A 32 1.61 -0.67 24.08
C ASN A 32 1.09 -2.09 24.31
N ARG A 33 1.10 -2.95 23.28
CA ARG A 33 0.70 -4.36 23.36
C ARG A 33 1.89 -5.29 23.55
N LEU A 34 3.12 -4.76 23.57
CA LEU A 34 4.34 -5.53 23.63
C LEU A 34 5.01 -5.43 25.01
N GLU A 35 5.70 -6.49 25.39
CA GLU A 35 6.48 -6.52 26.62
C GLU A 35 7.97 -6.26 26.38
N GLY A 36 8.64 -5.71 27.40
CA GLY A 36 10.10 -5.52 27.36
C GLY A 36 10.58 -4.53 26.30
N VAL A 37 9.72 -3.60 25.89
CA VAL A 37 9.99 -2.60 24.86
C VAL A 37 11.19 -1.73 25.26
N ARG A 38 12.16 -1.60 24.36
CA ARG A 38 13.34 -0.74 24.50
C ARG A 38 13.56 0.03 23.20
N ALA A 39 13.83 1.33 23.31
CA ALA A 39 14.24 2.12 22.15
C ALA A 39 15.63 1.69 21.67
N ALA A 40 15.79 1.53 20.36
CA ALA A 40 17.03 1.12 19.71
C ALA A 40 17.55 2.18 18.70
N GLY A 41 17.00 3.40 18.77
CA GLY A 41 17.26 4.53 17.87
C GLY A 41 15.96 5.15 17.36
N ASP A 42 16.08 6.22 16.58
CA ASP A 42 14.91 6.94 16.04
C ASP A 42 14.00 6.02 15.23
N GLY A 43 12.74 5.93 15.64
CA GLY A 43 11.73 5.09 15.01
C GLY A 43 12.01 3.59 15.11
N LYS A 44 12.85 3.14 16.05
CA LYS A 44 13.19 1.71 16.22
C LYS A 44 13.08 1.27 17.66
N TRP A 45 12.51 0.08 17.85
CA TRP A 45 12.38 -0.56 19.15
C TRP A 45 12.71 -2.05 19.06
N SER A 46 13.16 -2.61 20.17
CA SER A 46 13.18 -4.04 20.41
C SER A 46 12.17 -4.40 21.49
N ALA A 47 11.52 -5.54 21.35
CA ALA A 47 10.53 -6.05 22.29
C ALA A 47 10.61 -7.57 22.36
N ARG A 48 9.93 -8.16 23.35
CA ARG A 48 9.72 -9.60 23.38
C ARG A 48 8.71 -10.00 22.31
N CYS A 49 9.01 -11.08 21.59
CA CYS A 49 8.09 -11.61 20.61
C CYS A 49 6.91 -12.31 21.31
N PRO A 50 5.65 -11.95 21.02
CA PRO A 50 4.48 -12.59 21.63
C PRO A 50 4.14 -13.94 21.00
N ALA A 51 4.70 -14.27 19.83
CA ALA A 51 4.44 -15.52 19.11
C ALA A 51 5.23 -16.73 19.64
N HIS A 52 6.14 -16.52 20.60
CA HIS A 52 6.82 -17.60 21.33
C HIS A 52 7.12 -17.16 22.76
N GLU A 53 7.51 -18.11 23.61
CA GLU A 53 8.02 -17.77 24.94
C GLU A 53 9.36 -17.05 24.84
N ASP A 54 9.32 -15.72 24.89
CA ASP A 54 10.51 -14.90 24.72
C ASP A 54 10.99 -14.31 26.05
N ARG A 55 12.22 -14.69 26.45
CA ARG A 55 12.86 -14.19 27.68
C ARG A 55 13.66 -12.90 27.44
N SER A 56 14.14 -12.68 26.22
CA SER A 56 15.04 -11.58 25.84
C SER A 56 14.63 -10.97 24.51
N PRO A 57 14.44 -9.64 24.39
CA PRO A 57 13.84 -9.03 23.20
C PRO A 57 14.34 -9.57 21.85
N SER A 58 13.53 -10.39 21.19
CA SER A 58 13.83 -10.97 19.87
C SER A 58 13.06 -10.33 18.72
N LEU A 59 12.09 -9.47 19.02
CA LEU A 59 11.27 -8.77 18.03
C LEU A 59 11.84 -7.37 17.79
N SER A 60 12.15 -7.07 16.54
CA SER A 60 12.41 -5.71 16.06
C SER A 60 11.13 -5.07 15.55
N VAL A 61 10.87 -3.84 16.01
CA VAL A 61 9.79 -2.98 15.53
C VAL A 61 10.43 -1.72 14.95
N ARG A 62 10.05 -1.34 13.73
CA ARG A 62 10.52 -0.10 13.12
C ARG A 62 9.39 0.67 12.48
N ASP A 63 9.24 1.93 12.86
CA ASP A 63 8.40 2.88 12.16
C ASP A 63 9.19 3.50 11.00
N THR A 64 8.61 3.48 9.80
CA THR A 64 9.18 4.14 8.62
C THR A 64 8.46 5.44 8.24
N GLY A 65 7.46 5.85 9.03
CA GLY A 65 6.55 6.96 8.71
C GLY A 65 5.46 6.60 7.70
N GLU A 66 5.55 5.45 7.03
CA GLU A 66 4.55 4.94 6.09
C GLU A 66 3.92 3.64 6.59
N ARG A 67 4.72 2.84 7.30
CA ARG A 67 4.33 1.54 7.84
C ARG A 67 5.22 1.15 9.00
N VAL A 68 4.73 0.19 9.77
CA VAL A 68 5.48 -0.49 10.82
C VAL A 68 6.03 -1.80 10.27
N LEU A 69 7.33 -1.99 10.42
CA LEU A 69 8.02 -3.24 10.09
C LEU A 69 8.21 -4.07 11.35
N LEU A 70 7.95 -5.37 11.23
CA LEU A 70 8.16 -6.37 12.27
C LEU A 70 9.16 -7.41 11.77
N HIS A 71 10.08 -7.82 12.64
CA HIS A 71 10.97 -8.94 12.36
C HIS A 71 11.36 -9.65 13.66
N CYS A 72 11.04 -10.94 13.75
CA CYS A 72 11.46 -11.79 14.84
C CYS A 72 12.76 -12.51 14.45
N PHE A 73 13.84 -12.29 15.19
CA PHE A 73 15.15 -12.88 14.88
C PHE A 73 15.24 -14.38 15.19
N THR A 74 14.28 -14.94 15.92
CA THR A 74 14.16 -16.37 16.22
C THR A 74 13.33 -17.14 15.20
N GLY A 75 12.74 -16.46 14.21
CA GLY A 75 12.11 -17.09 13.04
C GLY A 75 10.59 -17.23 13.09
N CYS A 76 9.88 -16.55 14.00
CA CYS A 76 8.42 -16.48 13.93
C CYS A 76 7.99 -15.73 12.66
N GLU A 77 6.92 -16.20 12.03
CA GLU A 77 6.31 -15.47 10.92
C GLU A 77 5.66 -14.18 11.42
N SER A 78 5.65 -13.16 10.57
CA SER A 78 5.03 -11.87 10.94
C SER A 78 3.54 -12.01 11.23
N GLU A 79 2.88 -12.96 10.58
CA GLU A 79 1.46 -13.25 10.76
C GLU A 79 1.17 -13.84 12.14
N ASP A 80 2.03 -14.70 12.65
CA ASP A 80 1.90 -15.23 14.03
C ASP A 80 2.07 -14.12 15.07
N VAL A 81 3.01 -13.21 14.84
CA VAL A 81 3.23 -12.04 15.70
C VAL A 81 1.99 -11.14 15.71
N LEU A 82 1.42 -10.87 14.53
CA LEU A 82 0.21 -10.07 14.40
C LEU A 82 -0.99 -10.74 15.08
N ALA A 83 -1.17 -12.04 14.86
CA ALA A 83 -2.25 -12.82 15.47
C ALA A 83 -2.16 -12.80 17.00
N ALA A 84 -0.96 -12.97 17.57
CA ALA A 84 -0.74 -12.91 19.01
C ALA A 84 -1.02 -11.51 19.61
N LEU A 85 -0.90 -10.46 18.81
CA LEU A 85 -1.23 -9.09 19.19
C LEU A 85 -2.70 -8.71 18.93
N GLY A 86 -3.49 -9.59 18.30
CA GLY A 86 -4.84 -9.29 17.85
C GLY A 86 -4.88 -8.20 16.77
N LEU A 87 -3.86 -8.16 15.92
CA LEU A 87 -3.69 -7.19 14.83
C LEU A 87 -3.75 -7.89 13.47
N THR A 88 -4.00 -7.10 12.44
CA THR A 88 -3.97 -7.51 11.04
C THR A 88 -2.88 -6.78 10.28
N TRP A 89 -2.60 -7.22 9.06
CA TRP A 89 -1.68 -6.52 8.18
C TRP A 89 -2.06 -5.05 7.97
N SER A 90 -3.35 -4.73 7.89
CA SER A 90 -3.86 -3.36 7.69
C SER A 90 -3.44 -2.41 8.82
N ASP A 91 -3.28 -2.93 10.04
CA ASP A 91 -2.88 -2.12 11.21
C ASP A 91 -1.42 -1.67 11.14
N LEU A 92 -0.60 -2.26 10.26
CA LEU A 92 0.79 -1.88 10.06
C LEU A 92 0.99 -0.76 9.05
N TYR A 93 -0.03 -0.33 8.30
CA TYR A 93 0.10 0.65 7.23
C TYR A 93 -0.69 1.93 7.53
N GLU A 94 -0.23 3.07 7.01
CA GLU A 94 -1.03 4.29 6.98
C GLU A 94 -2.27 4.14 6.08
N ASP A 95 -3.37 4.84 6.41
CA ASP A 95 -4.60 4.75 5.61
C ASP A 95 -4.31 5.27 4.20
N ARG A 96 -4.55 4.37 3.23
CA ARG A 96 -4.00 4.40 1.88
C ARG A 96 -2.47 4.36 1.89
N LEU A 97 -1.97 3.15 1.60
CA LEU A 97 -0.91 3.03 0.62
C LEU A 97 -1.25 3.98 -0.54
N ASP A 98 -0.63 5.15 -0.59
CA ASP A 98 -0.77 6.07 -1.72
C ASP A 98 -0.43 5.23 -2.96
N ALA A 99 -1.44 4.84 -3.74
CA ALA A 99 -1.21 4.08 -4.97
C ALA A 99 -0.23 4.84 -5.89
N ALA A 100 -0.25 6.17 -5.78
CA ALA A 100 0.73 7.09 -6.36
C ALA A 100 2.18 6.82 -5.91
N ARG A 101 2.45 6.47 -4.64
CA ARG A 101 3.80 6.13 -4.15
C ARG A 101 4.29 4.77 -4.63
N PHE A 102 3.40 3.78 -4.76
CA PHE A 102 3.76 2.49 -5.37
C PHE A 102 3.99 2.62 -6.88
N ALA A 103 3.27 3.52 -7.55
CA ALA A 103 3.57 3.91 -8.93
C ALA A 103 4.93 4.64 -9.05
N GLN A 104 5.33 5.39 -8.01
CA GLN A 104 6.61 6.11 -7.98
C GLN A 104 7.84 5.24 -7.66
N ARG A 105 7.67 4.07 -7.02
CA ARG A 105 8.79 3.14 -6.86
C ARG A 105 9.02 2.41 -8.18
N PRO A 106 10.11 2.68 -8.91
CA PRO A 106 10.37 1.97 -10.13
C PRO A 106 10.62 0.51 -9.78
N ASN A 107 9.67 -0.36 -10.12
CA ASN A 107 9.94 -1.78 -10.11
C ASN A 107 11.11 -1.99 -11.09
N LYS A 108 12.29 -2.33 -10.58
CA LYS A 108 13.51 -2.52 -11.39
C LYS A 108 13.26 -3.52 -12.53
N ALA A 109 12.38 -4.50 -12.30
CA ALA A 109 11.95 -5.45 -13.33
C ALA A 109 11.03 -4.79 -14.37
N LEU A 110 10.12 -3.90 -13.96
CA LEU A 110 9.28 -3.12 -14.87
C LEU A 110 10.11 -2.15 -15.72
N ARG A 111 11.06 -1.41 -15.12
CA ARG A 111 11.97 -0.51 -15.84
C ARG A 111 12.77 -1.25 -16.91
N ARG A 112 13.27 -2.45 -16.61
CA ARG A 112 13.96 -3.31 -17.59
C ARG A 112 13.01 -3.72 -18.71
N ARG A 113 11.82 -4.23 -18.38
CA ARG A 113 10.80 -4.61 -19.38
C ARG A 113 10.37 -3.43 -20.25
N MET A 114 10.35 -2.21 -19.72
CA MET A 114 9.99 -1.01 -20.47
C MET A 114 11.11 -0.47 -21.36
N ALA A 115 12.38 -0.74 -21.02
CA ALA A 115 13.52 -0.27 -21.81
C ALA A 115 13.59 -0.89 -23.21
N ASP A 116 13.00 -2.10 -23.36
CA ASP A 116 12.98 -2.83 -24.62
C ASP A 116 11.69 -2.60 -25.42
N LEU A 117 10.74 -1.80 -24.92
CA LEU A 117 9.50 -1.52 -25.63
C LEU A 117 9.74 -0.55 -26.79
N ASP A 118 9.14 -0.84 -27.94
CA ASP A 118 9.06 0.11 -29.04
C ASP A 118 8.32 1.37 -28.55
N PRO A 119 8.87 2.59 -28.74
CA PRO A 119 8.21 3.83 -28.40
C PRO A 119 6.75 3.91 -28.88
N LEU A 120 6.44 3.38 -30.06
CA LEU A 120 5.07 3.37 -30.60
C LEU A 120 4.14 2.42 -29.84
N GLU A 121 4.66 1.28 -29.39
CA GLU A 121 3.90 0.34 -28.56
C GLU A 121 3.57 0.96 -27.20
N VAL A 122 4.50 1.76 -26.65
CA VAL A 122 4.25 2.53 -25.43
C VAL A 122 3.13 3.54 -25.65
N GLU A 123 3.15 4.32 -26.73
CA GLU A 123 2.09 5.29 -27.01
C GLU A 123 0.74 4.61 -27.24
N ARG A 124 0.70 3.48 -27.96
CA ARG A 124 -0.51 2.66 -28.14
C ARG A 124 -1.02 2.09 -26.81
N ALA A 125 -0.12 1.68 -25.93
CA ALA A 125 -0.48 1.15 -24.62
C ALA A 125 -1.12 2.20 -23.72
N VAL A 126 -0.61 3.43 -23.73
CA VAL A 126 -1.20 4.57 -23.02
C VAL A 126 -2.65 4.79 -23.44
N LEU A 127 -2.92 4.84 -24.75
CA LEU A 127 -4.29 5.00 -25.25
C LEU A 127 -5.22 3.85 -24.84
N ARG A 128 -4.71 2.61 -24.84
CA ARG A 128 -5.48 1.42 -24.44
C ARG A 128 -5.85 1.42 -22.96
N ILE A 129 -4.92 1.82 -22.10
CA ILE A 129 -5.15 1.94 -20.65
C ILE A 129 -6.20 3.02 -20.41
N ALA A 130 -6.01 4.22 -20.96
CA ALA A 130 -6.96 5.32 -20.84
C ALA A 130 -8.37 4.94 -21.32
N ALA A 131 -8.48 4.26 -22.47
CA ALA A 131 -9.77 3.78 -22.97
C ALA A 131 -10.41 2.73 -22.05
N THR A 132 -9.63 1.94 -21.32
CA THR A 132 -10.15 0.95 -20.36
C THR A 132 -10.70 1.63 -19.12
N GLU A 133 -9.96 2.59 -18.56
CA GLU A 133 -10.37 3.42 -17.44
C GLU A 133 -11.68 4.17 -17.74
N ILE A 134 -11.73 4.86 -18.89
CA ILE A 134 -12.94 5.57 -19.35
C ILE A 134 -14.12 4.60 -19.52
N ARG A 135 -13.91 3.44 -20.17
CA ARG A 135 -14.98 2.43 -20.35
C ARG A 135 -15.50 1.87 -19.03
N SER A 136 -14.64 1.80 -18.01
CA SER A 136 -15.04 1.43 -16.64
C SER A 136 -15.73 2.55 -15.86
N GLY A 137 -15.98 3.70 -16.48
CA GLY A 137 -16.68 4.84 -15.88
C GLY A 137 -15.79 5.74 -15.03
N ARG A 138 -14.47 5.57 -15.08
CA ARG A 138 -13.53 6.43 -14.34
C ARG A 138 -13.26 7.72 -15.13
N VAL A 139 -13.15 8.82 -14.41
CA VAL A 139 -12.65 10.09 -14.95
C VAL A 139 -11.14 10.11 -14.79
N LEU A 140 -10.42 10.30 -15.89
CA LEU A 140 -8.96 10.41 -15.87
C LEU A 140 -8.53 11.70 -15.16
N GLY A 141 -7.48 11.60 -14.34
CA GLY A 141 -6.86 12.78 -13.72
C GLY A 141 -6.17 13.68 -14.76
N VAL A 142 -5.86 14.92 -14.37
CA VAL A 142 -5.25 15.92 -15.26
C VAL A 142 -3.92 15.43 -15.85
N GLU A 143 -3.10 14.73 -15.05
CA GLU A 143 -1.83 14.15 -15.49
C GLU A 143 -2.03 13.04 -16.55
N ASP A 144 -2.98 12.13 -16.31
CA ASP A 144 -3.29 11.06 -17.26
C ASP A 144 -3.86 11.61 -18.58
N GLN A 145 -4.72 12.63 -18.49
CA GLN A 145 -5.25 13.33 -19.67
C GLN A 145 -4.13 13.95 -20.51
N ALA A 146 -3.19 14.63 -19.87
CA ALA A 146 -2.02 15.20 -20.56
C ALA A 146 -1.16 14.10 -21.21
N ARG A 147 -0.96 12.97 -20.52
CA ARG A 147 -0.19 11.84 -21.07
C ARG A 147 -0.87 11.20 -22.28
N VAL A 148 -2.20 11.11 -22.28
CA VAL A 148 -3.00 10.64 -23.42
C VAL A 148 -2.84 11.56 -24.63
N GLU A 149 -2.87 12.88 -24.43
CA GLU A 149 -2.72 13.83 -25.54
C GLU A 149 -1.34 13.70 -26.20
N VAL A 150 -0.27 13.66 -25.40
CA VAL A 150 1.09 13.43 -25.90
C VAL A 150 1.20 12.13 -26.71
N ALA A 151 0.53 11.05 -26.26
CA ALA A 151 0.50 9.79 -27.01
C ALA A 151 -0.21 9.92 -28.36
N ARG A 152 -1.33 10.65 -28.41
CA ARG A 152 -2.08 10.91 -29.65
C ARG A 152 -1.24 11.69 -30.64
N GLU A 153 -0.58 12.74 -30.20
CA GLU A 153 0.25 13.59 -31.05
C GLU A 153 1.43 12.80 -31.65
N ARG A 154 2.12 12.02 -30.83
CA ARG A 154 3.27 11.20 -31.28
C ARG A 154 2.87 10.12 -32.28
N LEU A 155 1.73 9.45 -32.07
CA LEU A 155 1.22 8.47 -33.03
C LEU A 155 0.83 9.12 -34.36
N LYS A 156 0.13 10.26 -34.32
CA LYS A 156 -0.20 11.03 -35.53
C LYS A 156 1.06 11.47 -36.29
N ALA A 157 2.07 11.96 -35.58
CA ALA A 157 3.33 12.38 -36.18
C ALA A 157 4.06 11.22 -36.86
N TRP A 158 4.02 10.02 -36.26
CA TRP A 158 4.60 8.82 -36.87
C TRP A 158 3.84 8.34 -38.10
N GLU A 159 2.51 8.35 -38.06
CA GLU A 159 1.66 7.99 -39.21
C GLU A 159 1.83 8.95 -40.39
N GLY A 160 2.05 10.24 -40.12
CA GLY A 160 2.31 11.24 -41.16
C GLY A 160 3.75 11.24 -41.71
N ALA A 161 4.68 10.56 -41.04
CA ALA A 161 6.07 10.42 -41.47
C ALA A 161 6.33 9.17 -42.33
N ARG A 162 5.29 8.38 -42.62
CA ARG A 162 5.32 7.13 -43.37
C ARG A 162 4.74 7.30 -44.77
#